data_AF-A0A151JMF5-F1
#
_entry.id   AF-A0A151JMF5-F1
#
_cell.length_a   1.000
_cell.length_b   1.000
_cell.length_c   1.000
_cell.angle_alpha   90.00
_cell.angle_beta   90.00
_cell.angle_gamma   90.00
#
_symmetry.space_group_name_H-M   'P 1'
#
loop_
_entity.id
_entity.type
_entity.pdbx_description
1 polymer ?
#
loop_
_entity_poly.entity_id
_entity_poly.type
_entity_poly.pdbx_seq_one_letter_code
_entity_poly.pdbx_strand_id
1 'polypeptide(L)'
;MIKAQKDSLPADCKKNIVYKIDCSDCDASYVGQTCRQLKTRISEHKNDINRNKSNPSVVANHRTLHNHDFNWDKVQILDTERNYNKRLISEMINIKRQKNGINLNKETELLSSSYFCYLTDH
;
A
#
# COMPACT_ATOMS: atom_id res chain seq x y z
N MET A 1 7.72 37.36 1.21
CA MET A 1 6.61 36.39 1.11
C MET A 1 6.99 35.15 1.90
N ILE A 2 6.53 35.03 3.14
CA ILE A 2 6.82 33.86 3.99
C ILE A 2 5.82 32.78 3.57
N LYS A 3 6.30 31.68 2.98
CA LYS A 3 5.47 30.49 2.74
C LYS A 3 5.10 29.93 4.10
N ALA A 4 3.82 29.98 4.44
CA ALA A 4 3.27 29.28 5.59
C ALA A 4 3.63 27.79 5.45
N GLN A 5 4.55 27.32 6.29
CA GLN A 5 4.71 25.89 6.54
C GLN A 5 3.41 25.46 7.22
N LYS A 6 2.46 24.98 6.41
CA LYS A 6 1.31 24.24 6.91
C LYS A 6 1.91 23.07 7.65
N ASP A 7 1.79 23.04 8.98
CA ASP A 7 2.25 21.95 9.83
C ASP A 7 1.68 20.64 9.30
N SER A 8 2.42 20.00 8.41
CA SER A 8 2.06 18.71 7.87
C SER A 8 2.31 17.75 9.01
N LEU A 9 1.24 17.12 9.50
CA LEU A 9 1.36 15.96 10.36
C LEU A 9 2.48 15.04 9.80
N PRO A 10 3.36 14.51 10.67
CA PRO A 10 4.35 13.51 10.26
C PRO A 10 3.67 12.46 9.40
N ALA A 11 4.32 12.00 8.32
CA ALA A 11 3.75 11.07 7.36
C ALA A 11 3.09 9.85 8.05
N ASP A 12 3.74 9.38 9.13
CA ASP A 12 3.33 8.33 10.06
C ASP A 12 1.92 8.49 10.66
N CYS A 13 1.49 9.73 10.87
CA CYS A 13 0.18 10.06 11.46
C CYS A 13 -0.91 10.26 10.42
N LYS A 14 -0.58 10.25 9.11
CA LYS A 14 -1.58 10.41 8.05
C LYS A 14 -2.42 9.13 7.93
N LYS A 15 -3.70 9.33 7.57
CA LYS A 15 -4.72 8.28 7.41
C LYS A 15 -5.51 8.51 6.13
N ASN A 16 -6.24 7.50 5.68
CA ASN A 16 -6.99 7.54 4.41
C ASN A 16 -6.07 7.81 3.23
N ILE A 17 -5.00 7.02 3.12
CA ILE A 17 -3.92 7.22 2.16
C ILE A 17 -3.68 5.98 1.31
N VAL A 18 -3.12 6.20 0.13
CA VAL A 18 -2.43 5.19 -0.67
C VAL A 18 -0.95 5.39 -0.46
N TYR A 19 -0.22 4.31 -0.17
CA TYR A 19 1.21 4.34 0.13
C TYR A 19 1.97 3.29 -0.68
N LYS A 20 3.27 3.51 -0.80
CA LYS A 20 4.23 2.61 -1.46
C LYS A 20 5.41 2.32 -0.55
N ILE A 21 5.79 1.06 -0.50
CA ILE A 21 6.97 0.58 0.22
C ILE A 21 7.87 -0.12 -0.79
N ASP A 22 9.11 0.33 -0.88
CA ASP A 22 10.11 -0.27 -1.75
C ASP A 22 10.83 -1.41 -1.04
N CYS A 23 11.15 -2.46 -1.79
CA CYS A 23 12.11 -3.46 -1.36
C CYS A 23 13.49 -2.79 -1.25
N SER A 24 14.25 -3.15 -0.21
CA SER A 24 15.61 -2.63 -0.01
C SER A 24 16.63 -3.34 -0.88
N ASP A 25 16.33 -4.57 -1.32
CA ASP A 25 17.28 -5.48 -1.95
C ASP A 25 17.01 -5.73 -3.44
N CYS A 26 15.88 -5.25 -3.97
CA CYS A 26 15.57 -5.28 -5.39
C CYS A 26 14.69 -4.09 -5.82
N ASP A 27 14.41 -3.97 -7.11
CA ASP A 27 13.60 -2.87 -7.67
C ASP A 27 12.08 -3.11 -7.54
N ALA A 28 11.67 -4.10 -6.76
CA ALA A 28 10.28 -4.40 -6.50
C ALA A 28 9.67 -3.46 -5.44
N SER A 29 8.36 -3.25 -5.52
CA SER A 29 7.64 -2.41 -4.56
C SER A 29 6.24 -2.93 -4.27
N TYR A 30 5.71 -2.59 -3.11
CA TYR A 30 4.33 -2.87 -2.71
C TYR A 30 3.55 -1.57 -2.61
N VAL A 31 2.35 -1.52 -3.18
CA VAL A 31 1.40 -0.43 -3.01
C VAL A 31 0.21 -0.92 -2.18
N GLY A 32 -0.23 -0.14 -1.21
CA GLY A 32 -1.41 -0.46 -0.43
C GLY A 32 -2.20 0.79 -0.01
N GLN A 33 -3.45 0.62 0.37
CA GLN A 33 -4.24 1.67 1.02
C GLN A 33 -4.50 1.40 2.50
N THR A 34 -4.80 2.46 3.25
CA THR A 34 -5.25 2.35 4.65
C THR A 34 -6.17 3.49 5.06
N CYS A 35 -7.22 3.18 5.83
CA CYS A 35 -8.02 4.16 6.57
C CYS A 35 -7.44 4.50 7.95
N ARG A 36 -6.50 3.68 8.45
CA ARG A 36 -5.78 3.87 9.72
C ARG A 36 -4.60 4.81 9.55
N GLN A 37 -3.93 5.16 10.65
CA GLN A 37 -2.65 5.85 10.59
C GLN A 37 -1.60 4.97 9.90
N LEU A 38 -0.72 5.57 9.11
CA LEU A 38 0.34 4.88 8.39
C LEU A 38 1.18 4.02 9.33
N LYS A 39 1.61 4.57 10.47
CA LYS A 39 2.42 3.85 11.47
C LYS A 39 1.78 2.56 11.95
N THR A 40 0.46 2.56 12.14
CA THR A 40 -0.29 1.37 12.55
C THR A 40 -0.23 0.30 11.47
N ARG A 41 -0.44 0.71 10.20
CA ARG A 41 -0.39 -0.22 9.07
C ARG A 41 1.01 -0.80 8.85
N ILE A 42 2.06 0.00 9.02
CA ILE A 42 3.45 -0.48 8.94
C ILE A 42 3.76 -1.48 10.07
N SER A 43 3.30 -1.21 11.29
CA SER A 43 3.45 -2.15 12.41
C SER A 43 2.72 -3.48 12.15
N GLU A 44 1.51 -3.44 11.58
CA GLU A 44 0.78 -4.65 11.17
C GLU A 44 1.60 -5.50 10.19
N HIS A 45 2.20 -4.90 9.16
CA HIS A 45 3.06 -5.61 8.20
C HIS A 45 4.29 -6.24 8.86
N LYS A 46 5.01 -5.48 9.70
CA LYS A 46 6.18 -6.00 10.45
C LYS A 46 5.79 -7.17 11.36
N ASN A 47 4.64 -7.08 12.01
CA ASN A 47 4.14 -8.16 12.86
C ASN A 47 3.69 -9.38 12.06
N ASP A 48 3.16 -9.20 10.85
CA ASP A 48 2.75 -10.30 9.98
C ASP A 48 3.96 -11.12 9.52
N ILE A 49 5.05 -10.45 9.16
CA ILE A 49 6.34 -11.07 8.83
C ILE A 49 6.86 -11.96 9.96
N ASN A 50 6.80 -11.46 11.20
CA ASN A 50 7.36 -12.17 12.35
C ASN A 50 6.51 -13.36 12.81
N ARG A 51 5.30 -13.52 12.28
CA ARG A 51 4.38 -14.60 12.66
C ARG A 51 4.44 -15.71 11.62
N ASN A 52 4.66 -16.95 12.06
CA ASN A 52 4.48 -18.14 11.23
C ASN A 52 2.98 -18.42 11.01
N LYS A 53 2.35 -17.62 10.14
CA LYS A 53 0.96 -17.84 9.70
C LYS A 53 0.93 -18.86 8.57
N SER A 54 -0.15 -19.64 8.52
CA SER A 54 -0.45 -20.52 7.39
C SER A 54 -0.64 -19.76 6.08
N ASN A 55 -1.14 -18.51 6.16
CA ASN A 55 -1.38 -17.61 5.04
C ASN A 55 -0.70 -16.25 5.28
N PRO A 56 0.61 -16.12 5.01
CA PRO A 56 1.33 -14.85 5.11
C PRO A 56 0.87 -13.83 4.05
N SER A 57 0.95 -12.53 4.36
CA SER A 57 0.71 -11.46 3.38
C SER A 57 1.71 -11.50 2.22
N VAL A 58 1.40 -10.81 1.12
CA VAL A 58 2.32 -10.69 -0.03
C VAL A 58 3.66 -10.05 0.33
N VAL A 59 3.63 -9.10 1.27
CA VAL A 59 4.83 -8.44 1.82
C VAL A 59 5.66 -9.45 2.61
N ALA A 60 5.02 -10.23 3.48
CA ALA A 60 5.70 -11.29 4.23
C ALA A 60 6.24 -12.41 3.32
N ASN A 61 5.47 -12.82 2.31
CA ASN A 61 5.89 -13.82 1.33
C ASN A 61 7.12 -13.38 0.55
N HIS A 62 7.11 -12.14 0.01
CA HIS A 62 8.26 -11.61 -0.73
C HIS A 62 9.52 -11.60 0.14
N ARG A 63 9.38 -11.12 1.39
CA ARG A 63 10.46 -11.09 2.36
C ARG A 63 11.06 -12.47 2.60
N THR A 64 10.22 -13.45 2.93
CA THR A 64 10.66 -14.81 3.31
C THR A 64 11.21 -15.60 2.12
N LEU A 65 10.58 -15.52 0.95
CA LEU A 65 10.98 -16.28 -0.23
C LEU A 65 12.31 -15.82 -0.81
N HIS A 66 12.55 -14.50 -0.79
CA HIS A 66 13.76 -13.91 -1.38
C HIS A 66 14.81 -13.52 -0.34
N ASN A 67 14.51 -13.67 0.95
CA ASN A 67 15.34 -13.19 2.05
C ASN A 67 15.69 -11.69 1.91
N HIS A 68 14.72 -10.90 1.46
CA HIS A 68 14.83 -9.44 1.32
C HIS A 68 14.27 -8.73 2.56
N ASP A 69 14.40 -7.41 2.63
CA ASP A 69 13.65 -6.55 3.55
C ASP A 69 13.09 -5.33 2.82
N PHE A 70 12.30 -4.53 3.52
CA PHE A 70 11.66 -3.33 2.98
C PHE A 70 12.21 -2.06 3.62
N ASN A 71 12.12 -0.96 2.88
CA ASN A 71 12.48 0.36 3.40
C ASN A 71 11.35 0.94 4.25
N TRP A 72 11.24 0.45 5.49
CA TRP A 72 10.17 0.81 6.42
C TRP A 72 10.16 2.28 6.86
N ASP A 73 11.29 2.97 6.74
CA ASP A 73 11.45 4.36 7.18
C ASP A 73 11.21 5.36 6.04
N LYS A 74 11.23 4.91 4.78
CA LYS A 74 11.02 5.75 3.58
C LYS A 74 9.74 5.39 2.84
N VAL A 75 8.66 5.17 3.58
CA VAL A 75 7.35 4.91 2.99
C VAL A 75 6.84 6.15 2.24
N GLN A 76 6.50 5.97 0.97
CA GLN A 76 6.00 7.04 0.11
C GLN A 76 4.48 7.12 0.21
N ILE A 77 3.93 8.31 0.40
CA ILE A 77 2.48 8.54 0.29
C ILE A 77 2.20 8.98 -1.14
N LEU A 78 1.43 8.16 -1.86
CA LEU A 78 1.09 8.39 -3.26
C LEU A 78 -0.16 9.24 -3.43
N ASP A 79 -1.12 9.08 -2.51
CA ASP A 79 -2.40 9.81 -2.53
C ASP A 79 -3.05 9.89 -1.14
N THR A 80 -3.95 10.85 -0.94
CA THR A 80 -4.79 10.99 0.26
C THR A 80 -6.25 11.18 -0.15
N GLU A 81 -7.09 10.19 0.09
CA GLU A 81 -8.49 10.17 -0.31
C GLU A 81 -9.34 9.53 0.80
N ARG A 82 -10.32 10.28 1.30
CA ARG A 82 -11.18 9.85 2.42
C ARG A 82 -12.23 8.85 1.97
N ASN A 83 -12.77 9.03 0.77
CA ASN A 83 -13.77 8.14 0.21
C ASN A 83 -13.12 6.79 -0.11
N TYR A 84 -13.68 5.71 0.43
CA TYR A 84 -13.13 4.37 0.27
C TYR A 84 -13.04 3.93 -1.20
N ASN A 85 -14.11 4.13 -1.98
CA ASN A 85 -14.16 3.69 -3.37
C ASN A 85 -13.17 4.47 -4.23
N LYS A 86 -13.08 5.79 -4.05
CA LYS A 86 -12.07 6.61 -4.75
C LYS A 86 -10.65 6.20 -4.36
N ARG A 87 -10.42 5.88 -3.08
CA ARG A 87 -9.12 5.41 -2.60
C ARG A 87 -8.75 4.03 -3.16
N LEU A 88 -9.71 3.12 -3.33
CA LEU A 88 -9.50 1.84 -4.02
C LEU A 88 -9.10 2.06 -5.48
N ILE A 89 -9.80 2.93 -6.20
CA ILE A 89 -9.45 3.26 -7.59
C ILE A 89 -8.03 3.84 -7.65
N SER A 90 -7.70 4.75 -6.73
CA SER A 90 -6.36 5.34 -6.62
C SER A 90 -5.28 4.29 -6.34
N GLU A 91 -5.54 3.34 -5.42
CA GLU A 91 -4.65 2.20 -5.16
C GLU A 91 -4.42 1.38 -6.44
N MET A 92 -5.49 1.01 -7.15
CA MET A 92 -5.40 0.24 -8.39
C MET A 92 -4.59 0.96 -9.47
N ILE A 93 -4.81 2.26 -9.67
CA ILE A 93 -4.03 3.07 -10.62
C ILE A 93 -2.55 3.04 -10.24
N ASN A 94 -2.23 3.20 -8.96
CA ASN A 94 -0.86 3.18 -8.48
C ASN A 94 -0.20 1.80 -8.61
N ILE A 95 -0.93 0.71 -8.37
CA ILE A 95 -0.46 -0.66 -8.60
C ILE A 95 -0.14 -0.86 -10.09
N LYS A 96 -1.05 -0.47 -10.99
CA LYS A 96 -0.85 -0.61 -12.45
C LYS A 96 0.31 0.21 -13.00
N ARG A 97 0.72 1.27 -12.30
CA ARG A 97 1.88 2.11 -12.65
C ARG A 97 3.21 1.52 -12.16
N GLN A 98 3.20 0.49 -11.32
CA GLN A 98 4.43 -0.14 -10.85
C GLN A 98 5.11 -0.88 -12.00
N LYS A 99 6.43 -0.76 -12.08
CA LYS A 99 7.25 -1.55 -13.01
C LYS A 99 7.35 -3.00 -12.52
N ASN A 100 7.78 -3.18 -11.27
CA ASN A 100 7.91 -4.48 -10.60
C ASN A 100 7.07 -4.47 -9.31
N GLY A 101 5.78 -4.80 -9.43
CA GLY A 101 4.83 -4.79 -8.31
C GLY A 101 4.80 -6.13 -7.55
N ILE A 102 4.79 -6.06 -6.22
CA ILE A 102 4.64 -7.22 -5.30
C ILE A 102 3.16 -7.60 -5.13
N ASN A 103 2.24 -6.68 -5.41
CA ASN A 103 0.81 -6.90 -5.34
C ASN A 103 0.41 -8.13 -6.18
N LEU A 104 -0.21 -9.15 -5.57
CA LEU A 104 -0.62 -10.37 -6.27
C LEU A 104 -1.69 -10.04 -7.31
N ASN A 105 -1.54 -10.55 -8.54
CA ASN A 105 -2.52 -10.36 -9.62
C ASN A 105 -3.97 -10.71 -9.19
N LYS A 106 -4.16 -11.72 -8.33
CA LYS A 106 -5.49 -12.13 -7.84
C LYS A 106 -6.25 -11.07 -7.03
N GLU A 107 -5.57 -10.26 -6.22
CA GLU A 107 -6.23 -9.16 -5.48
C GLU A 107 -6.67 -8.05 -6.43
N THR A 108 -5.86 -7.76 -7.46
CA THR A 108 -6.22 -6.78 -8.49
C THR A 108 -7.32 -7.28 -9.44
N GLU A 109 -7.38 -8.59 -9.71
CA GLU A 109 -8.41 -9.22 -10.55
C GLU A 109 -9.77 -9.26 -9.84
N LEU A 110 -9.81 -9.61 -8.55
CA LEU A 110 -11.05 -9.59 -7.75
C LEU A 110 -11.60 -8.17 -7.57
N LEU A 111 -10.71 -7.18 -7.38
CA LEU A 111 -11.09 -5.77 -7.35
C LEU A 111 -11.56 -5.29 -8.73
N SER A 112 -10.92 -5.72 -9.82
CA SER A 112 -11.36 -5.42 -11.19
C SER A 112 -12.74 -6.00 -11.51
N SER A 113 -12.99 -7.26 -11.14
CA SER A 113 -14.25 -7.95 -11.43
C SER A 113 -15.42 -7.39 -10.63
N SER A 114 -15.22 -7.13 -9.33
CA SER A 114 -16.26 -6.50 -8.50
C SER A 114 -16.54 -5.05 -8.93
N TYR A 115 -15.50 -4.30 -9.30
CA TYR A 115 -15.63 -2.91 -9.76
C TYR A 115 -16.30 -2.79 -11.13
N PHE A 116 -16.03 -3.71 -12.08
CA PHE A 116 -16.75 -3.74 -13.36
C PHE A 116 -18.25 -3.92 -13.16
N CYS A 117 -18.67 -4.83 -12.26
CA CYS A 117 -20.09 -5.00 -11.93
C CYS A 117 -20.72 -3.70 -11.41
N TYR A 118 -20.04 -2.96 -10.54
CA TYR A 118 -20.56 -1.67 -10.03
C TYR A 118 -20.60 -0.54 -11.08
N LEU A 119 -19.80 -0.62 -12.14
CA LEU A 119 -19.79 0.37 -13.22
C LEU A 119 -20.80 0.05 -14.33
N THR A 120 -21.24 -1.20 -14.47
CA THR A 120 -22.17 -1.63 -15.51
C THR A 120 -23.63 -1.67 -15.04
N ASP A 121 -23.89 -1.47 -13.76
CA ASP A 121 -25.24 -1.50 -13.16
C ASP A 121 -25.96 -0.11 -13.17
N HIS A 122 -25.48 0.86 -13.95
CA HIS A 122 -26.13 2.16 -14.16
C HIS A 122 -26.28 2.48 -15.66
#